data_AF-A0A853I589-F1
#
_entry.id   AF-A0A853I589-F1
#
_cell.length_a   1.000
_cell.length_b   1.000
_cell.length_c   1.000
_cell.angle_alpha   90.00
_cell.angle_beta   90.00
_cell.angle_gamma   90.00
#
_symmetry.space_group_name_H-M   'P 1'
#
loop_
_entity.id
_entity.type
_entity.pdbx_description
1 polymer ?
#
loop_
_entity_poly.entity_id
_entity_poly.type
_entity_poly.pdbx_seq_one_letter_code
_entity_poly.pdbx_strand_id
1 'polypeptide(L)'
;MDWKSRSQGYRGTAKEGFTIRKISAPSAVDLTLEDFWSSAGTNRATILDSLYGSQQGWNNGTDYQFLLDFKPGEFSVTVSQGNTELWNTTVADGSYRYGQYGFYNFSQKNVTYSGFTQTGGQVVNNIPEPVPMLLVGLGLLNCLLFRRRKSQ
;
A
#
# COMPACT_ATOMS: atom_id res chain seq x y z
N MET A 1 -6.18 -4.91 -2.16
CA MET A 1 -6.03 -6.04 -3.09
C MET A 1 -5.21 -7.12 -2.40
N ASP A 2 -5.56 -8.38 -2.58
CA ASP A 2 -4.81 -9.54 -2.11
C ASP A 2 -4.73 -10.61 -3.20
N TRP A 3 -3.68 -11.43 -3.12
CA TRP A 3 -3.39 -12.45 -4.11
C TRP A 3 -2.88 -13.71 -3.42
N LYS A 4 -3.54 -14.86 -3.66
CA LYS A 4 -3.19 -16.13 -3.02
C LYS A 4 -2.69 -17.15 -4.04
N SER A 5 -1.58 -17.81 -3.73
CA SER A 5 -0.96 -18.83 -4.59
C SER A 5 -1.77 -20.11 -4.74
N ARG A 6 -2.51 -20.50 -3.68
CA ARG A 6 -3.30 -21.74 -3.65
C ARG A 6 -4.52 -21.58 -2.78
N SER A 7 -5.63 -22.20 -3.15
CA SER A 7 -6.85 -22.20 -2.34
C SER A 7 -6.61 -22.88 -0.99
N GLN A 8 -7.12 -22.30 0.10
CA GLN A 8 -6.93 -22.82 1.45
C GLN A 8 -8.09 -22.46 2.38
N GLY A 9 -8.57 -23.44 3.16
CA GLY A 9 -9.52 -23.23 4.26
C GLY A 9 -8.81 -22.91 5.58
N TYR A 10 -9.26 -21.89 6.31
CA TYR A 10 -8.79 -21.56 7.67
C TYR A 10 -9.83 -20.78 8.49
N ARG A 11 -10.13 -19.54 8.10
CA ARG A 11 -11.19 -18.68 8.67
C ARG A 11 -12.12 -18.30 7.51
N GLY A 12 -12.87 -19.28 7.04
CA GLY A 12 -13.45 -19.30 5.69
C GLY A 12 -12.47 -19.87 4.65
N THR A 13 -12.82 -19.71 3.37
CA THR A 13 -12.02 -20.18 2.24
C THR A 13 -11.40 -18.99 1.52
N ALA A 14 -10.06 -18.97 1.46
CA ALA A 14 -9.33 -18.06 0.60
C ALA A 14 -9.01 -18.82 -0.70
N LYS A 15 -9.55 -18.36 -1.83
CA LYS A 15 -9.37 -18.97 -3.14
C LYS A 15 -8.05 -18.53 -3.76
N GLU A 16 -7.47 -19.42 -4.56
CA GLU A 16 -6.34 -19.10 -5.44
C GLU A 16 -6.73 -18.02 -6.44
N GLY A 17 -5.87 -17.01 -6.58
CA GLY A 17 -6.10 -15.87 -7.47
C GLY A 17 -6.29 -14.55 -6.76
N PHE A 18 -6.73 -13.57 -7.54
CA PHE A 18 -6.77 -12.17 -7.16
C PHE A 18 -8.09 -11.78 -6.51
N THR A 19 -8.03 -10.86 -5.55
CA THR A 19 -9.20 -10.28 -4.90
C THR A 19 -8.98 -8.79 -4.67
N ILE A 20 -9.98 -7.98 -5.00
CA ILE A 20 -10.13 -6.61 -4.51
C ILE A 20 -11.24 -6.63 -3.48
N ARG A 21 -10.91 -6.24 -2.25
CA ARG A 21 -11.86 -6.13 -1.16
C ARG A 21 -11.94 -4.71 -0.60
N LYS A 22 -13.15 -4.32 -0.23
CA LYS A 22 -13.43 -3.16 0.62
C LYS A 22 -13.59 -3.62 2.05
N ILE A 23 -12.79 -3.09 2.95
CA ILE A 23 -12.93 -3.30 4.39
C ILE A 23 -13.63 -2.08 4.99
N SER A 24 -14.71 -2.30 5.74
CA SER A 24 -15.43 -1.25 6.46
C SER A 24 -15.90 -1.76 7.81
N ALA A 25 -15.48 -1.08 8.88
CA ALA A 25 -15.86 -1.40 10.24
C ALA A 25 -15.89 -0.13 11.10
N PRO A 26 -16.72 -0.08 12.17
CA PRO A 26 -16.75 1.05 13.09
C PRO A 26 -15.40 1.29 13.78
N SER A 27 -14.69 0.22 14.12
CA SER A 27 -13.35 0.26 14.68
C SER A 27 -12.50 -0.92 14.20
N ALA A 28 -11.18 -0.79 14.31
CA ALA A 28 -10.24 -1.87 13.99
C ALA A 28 -10.44 -3.11 14.87
N VAL A 29 -10.93 -2.95 16.10
CA VAL A 29 -11.20 -4.08 17.02
C VAL A 29 -12.39 -4.93 16.60
N ASP A 30 -13.26 -4.41 15.72
CA ASP A 30 -14.40 -5.16 15.18
C ASP A 30 -13.99 -6.11 14.04
N LEU A 31 -12.77 -5.96 13.52
CA LEU A 31 -12.25 -6.77 12.44
C LEU A 31 -11.74 -8.11 12.97
N THR A 32 -12.00 -9.15 12.19
CA THR A 32 -11.63 -10.53 12.43
C THR A 32 -10.69 -11.00 11.34
N LEU A 33 -9.97 -12.11 11.57
CA LEU A 33 -9.11 -12.69 10.53
C LEU A 33 -9.89 -13.10 9.27
N GLU A 34 -11.17 -13.44 9.41
CA GLU A 34 -12.03 -13.82 8.28
C GLU A 34 -12.27 -12.65 7.32
N ASP A 35 -12.39 -11.43 7.83
CA ASP A 35 -12.58 -10.20 7.02
C ASP A 35 -11.41 -9.98 6.04
N PHE A 36 -10.24 -10.52 6.36
CA PHE A 36 -9.02 -10.43 5.56
C PHE A 36 -8.68 -11.72 4.80
N TRP A 37 -9.42 -12.80 5.02
CA TRP A 37 -9.10 -14.13 4.49
C TRP A 37 -10.14 -14.63 3.50
N SER A 38 -11.43 -14.53 3.84
CA SER A 38 -12.49 -15.16 3.08
C SER A 38 -12.67 -14.53 1.71
N SER A 39 -12.67 -15.36 0.67
CA SER A 39 -13.06 -14.98 -0.70
C SER A 39 -14.57 -14.88 -0.89
N ALA A 40 -15.37 -15.18 0.14
CA ALA A 40 -16.82 -14.94 0.13
C ALA A 40 -17.20 -13.54 0.63
N GLY A 41 -16.24 -12.79 1.19
CA GLY A 41 -16.51 -11.58 1.95
C GLY A 41 -17.16 -11.89 3.31
N THR A 42 -17.51 -10.82 4.02
CA THR A 42 -18.18 -10.81 5.33
C THR A 42 -19.05 -9.56 5.44
N ASN A 43 -19.68 -9.35 6.61
CA ASN A 43 -20.39 -8.09 6.90
C ASN A 43 -19.46 -6.85 6.95
N ARG A 44 -18.14 -7.04 7.07
CA ARG A 44 -17.13 -5.97 7.15
C ARG A 44 -16.17 -5.97 5.97
N ALA A 45 -16.25 -6.98 5.09
CA ALA A 45 -15.40 -7.15 3.93
C ALA A 45 -16.27 -7.46 2.69
N THR A 46 -16.39 -6.49 1.79
CA THR A 46 -17.08 -6.69 0.52
C THR A 46 -16.08 -7.01 -0.57
N ILE A 47 -16.29 -8.09 -1.32
CA ILE A 47 -15.51 -8.37 -2.53
C ILE A 47 -16.03 -7.45 -3.63
N LEU A 48 -15.16 -6.55 -4.12
CA LEU A 48 -15.51 -5.63 -5.20
C LEU A 48 -15.22 -6.26 -6.57
N ASP A 49 -14.13 -7.03 -6.67
CA ASP A 49 -13.82 -7.81 -7.86
C ASP A 49 -12.85 -8.96 -7.51
N SER A 50 -12.80 -9.97 -8.37
CA SER A 50 -11.92 -11.13 -8.20
C SER A 50 -11.66 -11.87 -9.51
N LEU A 51 -10.49 -12.50 -9.61
CA LEU A 51 -10.18 -13.48 -10.64
C LEU A 51 -9.58 -14.71 -9.97
N TYR A 52 -10.40 -15.76 -9.82
CA TYR A 52 -10.02 -17.02 -9.18
C TYR A 52 -9.81 -18.13 -10.21
N GLY A 53 -8.90 -19.05 -9.90
CA GLY A 53 -8.66 -20.24 -10.71
C GLY A 53 -7.38 -20.96 -10.33
N SER A 54 -7.23 -22.22 -10.74
CA SER A 54 -6.09 -23.08 -10.42
C SER A 54 -4.78 -22.73 -11.13
N GLN A 55 -4.78 -21.64 -11.90
CA GLN A 55 -3.60 -21.06 -12.57
C GLN A 55 -3.50 -19.57 -12.30
N GLN A 56 -4.33 -19.05 -11.40
CA GLN A 56 -4.38 -17.62 -11.11
C GLN A 56 -3.53 -17.28 -9.90
N GLY A 57 -2.94 -18.26 -9.20
CA GLY A 57 -2.04 -18.01 -8.08
C GLY A 57 -0.67 -17.48 -8.50
N TRP A 58 -0.03 -16.74 -7.58
CA TRP A 58 1.38 -16.37 -7.74
C TRP A 58 2.30 -17.58 -7.56
N ASN A 59 3.47 -17.49 -8.19
CA ASN A 59 4.54 -18.49 -8.13
C ASN A 59 5.72 -18.00 -7.26
N ASN A 60 6.41 -18.95 -6.62
CA ASN A 60 7.60 -18.63 -5.82
C ASN A 60 8.71 -18.04 -6.68
N GLY A 61 9.45 -17.06 -6.14
CA GLY A 61 10.64 -16.49 -6.80
C GLY A 61 10.34 -15.83 -8.15
N THR A 62 9.11 -15.39 -8.35
CA THR A 62 8.66 -14.76 -9.58
C THR A 62 8.39 -13.28 -9.34
N ASP A 63 8.93 -12.44 -10.21
CA ASP A 63 8.68 -11.00 -10.18
C ASP A 63 7.39 -10.66 -10.91
N TYR A 64 6.57 -9.84 -10.26
CA TYR A 64 5.31 -9.34 -10.79
C TYR A 64 5.27 -7.81 -10.69
N GLN A 65 4.59 -7.18 -11.65
CA GLN A 65 4.38 -5.74 -11.67
C GLN A 65 2.92 -5.43 -11.34
N PHE A 66 2.72 -4.40 -10.53
CA PHE A 66 1.40 -3.92 -10.12
C PHE A 66 1.27 -2.44 -10.49
N LEU A 67 0.15 -2.08 -11.08
CA LEU A 67 -0.26 -0.71 -11.29
C LEU A 67 -1.62 -0.50 -10.63
N LEU A 68 -1.72 0.55 -9.81
CA LEU A 68 -2.97 1.07 -9.29
C LEU A 68 -3.13 2.48 -9.83
N ASP A 69 -4.15 2.69 -10.67
CA ASP A 69 -4.59 4.03 -11.06
C ASP A 69 -5.88 4.35 -10.32
N PHE A 70 -5.85 5.39 -9.49
CA PHE A 70 -6.94 5.72 -8.58
C PHE A 70 -7.42 7.15 -8.83
N LYS A 71 -8.74 7.28 -9.01
CA LYS A 71 -9.46 8.55 -8.95
C LYS A 71 -10.66 8.43 -8.00
N PRO A 72 -11.13 9.52 -7.39
CA PRO A 72 -12.31 9.43 -6.53
C PRO A 72 -13.52 8.82 -7.29
N GLY A 73 -14.03 7.68 -6.80
CA GLY A 73 -15.16 6.97 -7.38
C GLY A 73 -14.83 5.81 -8.30
N GLU A 74 -13.57 5.69 -8.75
CA GLU A 74 -13.15 4.60 -9.65
C GLU A 74 -11.65 4.36 -9.55
N PHE A 75 -11.23 3.11 -9.62
CA PHE A 75 -9.81 2.78 -9.75
C PHE A 75 -9.61 1.56 -10.63
N SER A 76 -8.45 1.46 -11.26
CA SER A 76 -8.04 0.27 -11.99
C SER A 76 -6.81 -0.36 -11.36
N VAL A 77 -6.77 -1.70 -11.40
CA VAL A 77 -5.63 -2.51 -10.98
C VAL A 77 -5.19 -3.34 -12.16
N THR A 78 -3.90 -3.26 -12.48
CA THR A 78 -3.25 -4.16 -13.44
C THR A 78 -2.17 -4.95 -12.72
N VAL A 79 -2.12 -6.25 -12.99
CA VAL A 79 -1.06 -7.17 -12.57
C VAL A 79 -0.46 -7.82 -13.81
N SER A 80 0.86 -7.77 -13.93
CA SER A 80 1.58 -8.41 -15.03
C SER A 80 2.81 -9.19 -14.56
N GLN A 81 3.27 -10.09 -15.43
CA GLN A 81 4.54 -10.78 -15.33
C GLN A 81 5.36 -10.45 -16.59
N GLY A 82 6.29 -9.51 -16.47
CA GLY A 82 6.96 -8.93 -17.63
C GLY A 82 5.95 -8.28 -18.55
N ASN A 83 5.89 -8.74 -19.81
CA ASN A 83 4.94 -8.22 -20.82
C ASN A 83 3.59 -8.95 -20.83
N THR A 84 3.39 -9.94 -19.96
CA THR A 84 2.14 -10.71 -19.91
C THR A 84 1.21 -10.10 -18.87
N GLU A 85 0.06 -9.57 -19.31
CA GLU A 85 -1.01 -9.16 -18.40
C GLU A 85 -1.68 -10.40 -17.79
N LEU A 86 -1.73 -10.46 -16.46
CA LEU A 86 -2.38 -11.54 -15.72
C LEU A 86 -3.78 -11.16 -15.27
N TRP A 87 -3.96 -9.89 -14.90
CA TRP A 87 -5.25 -9.34 -14.51
C TRP A 87 -5.30 -7.85 -14.75
N ASN A 88 -6.40 -7.37 -15.30
CA ASN A 88 -6.68 -5.95 -15.50
C ASN A 88 -8.16 -5.71 -15.26
N THR A 89 -8.46 -4.85 -14.29
CA THR A 89 -9.82 -4.57 -13.90
C THR A 89 -10.00 -3.11 -13.51
N THR A 90 -11.23 -2.63 -13.69
CA THR A 90 -11.69 -1.31 -13.26
C THR A 90 -12.87 -1.49 -12.30
N VAL A 91 -12.77 -0.89 -11.13
CA VAL A 91 -13.77 -0.95 -10.07
C VAL A 91 -14.35 0.44 -9.83
N ALA A 92 -15.67 0.56 -9.97
CA ALA A 92 -16.41 1.76 -9.59
C ALA A 92 -16.89 1.64 -8.13
N ASP A 93 -16.21 2.30 -7.19
CA ASP A 93 -16.60 2.39 -5.78
C ASP A 93 -16.29 3.79 -5.23
N GLY A 94 -17.34 4.44 -4.70
CA GLY A 94 -17.25 5.80 -4.13
C GLY A 94 -17.08 5.85 -2.62
N SER A 95 -16.84 4.70 -1.96
CA SER A 95 -16.86 4.62 -0.48
C SER A 95 -15.67 5.35 0.15
N TYR A 96 -14.48 5.19 -0.45
CA TYR A 96 -13.25 5.84 -0.02
C TYR A 96 -12.73 6.72 -1.13
N ARG A 97 -12.84 8.04 -0.95
CA ARG A 97 -12.47 9.03 -1.99
C ARG A 97 -11.01 9.48 -1.90
N TYR A 98 -10.38 9.29 -0.73
CA TYR A 98 -9.01 9.66 -0.41
C TYR A 98 -8.44 8.66 0.60
N GLY A 99 -7.12 8.52 0.65
CA GLY A 99 -6.45 7.62 1.59
C GLY A 99 -4.94 7.58 1.39
N GLN A 100 -4.31 6.65 2.09
CA GLN A 100 -2.89 6.34 1.95
C GLN A 100 -2.72 5.00 1.22
N TYR A 101 -1.60 4.85 0.52
CA TYR A 101 -1.21 3.58 -0.10
C TYR A 101 -0.25 2.82 0.79
N GLY A 102 -0.32 1.51 0.74
CA GLY A 102 0.55 0.63 1.51
C GLY A 102 0.56 -0.79 0.97
N PHE A 103 1.52 -1.57 1.43
CA PHE A 103 1.66 -2.97 1.09
C PHE A 103 0.95 -3.84 2.12
N TYR A 104 0.34 -4.92 1.64
CA TYR A 104 -0.45 -5.81 2.45
C TYR A 104 0.06 -7.24 2.32
N ASN A 105 0.27 -7.90 3.45
CA ASN A 105 0.69 -9.29 3.50
C ASN A 105 -0.08 -10.02 4.60
N PHE A 106 -0.63 -11.19 4.28
CA PHE A 106 -1.28 -12.05 5.26
C PHE A 106 -0.63 -13.42 5.28
N SER A 107 0.13 -13.70 6.35
CA SER A 107 0.75 -15.01 6.62
C SER A 107 1.69 -15.55 5.53
N GLN A 108 2.15 -14.71 4.59
CA GLN A 108 3.14 -15.09 3.61
C GLN A 108 4.52 -14.57 4.03
N LYS A 109 5.49 -15.48 4.11
CA LYS A 109 6.88 -15.15 4.45
C LYS A 109 7.68 -14.83 3.19
N ASN A 110 8.77 -14.06 3.36
CA ASN A 110 9.74 -13.74 2.32
C ASN A 110 9.12 -13.02 1.11
N VAL A 111 8.22 -12.06 1.35
CA VAL A 111 7.69 -11.18 0.31
C VAL A 111 8.56 -9.95 0.20
N THR A 112 8.99 -9.62 -1.02
CA THR A 112 9.75 -8.41 -1.32
C THR A 112 8.88 -7.45 -2.10
N TYR A 113 8.82 -6.22 -1.62
CA TYR A 113 8.18 -5.09 -2.26
C TYR A 113 9.29 -4.13 -2.70
N SER A 114 9.44 -3.87 -4.00
CA SER A 114 10.48 -2.98 -4.54
C SER A 114 10.04 -2.24 -5.80
N GLY A 115 10.81 -1.22 -6.21
CA GLY A 115 10.64 -0.55 -7.50
C GLY A 115 9.45 0.42 -7.60
N PHE A 116 8.95 0.93 -6.47
CA PHE A 116 7.75 1.77 -6.46
C PHE A 116 7.99 3.17 -7.00
N THR A 117 7.02 3.64 -7.77
CA THR A 117 6.88 5.04 -8.16
C THR A 117 5.45 5.46 -7.86
N GLN A 118 5.28 6.72 -7.45
CA GLN A 118 3.96 7.33 -7.28
C GLN A 118 3.95 8.61 -8.10
N THR A 119 2.91 8.76 -8.92
CA THR A 119 2.62 10.01 -9.61
C THR A 119 1.21 10.46 -9.22
N GLY A 120 1.04 11.76 -8.96
CA GLY A 120 -0.22 12.28 -8.42
C GLY A 120 -0.43 11.99 -6.92
N GLY A 121 -1.59 12.44 -6.42
CA GLY A 121 -1.89 12.49 -4.99
C GLY A 121 -1.05 13.54 -4.22
N GLN A 122 -1.35 13.71 -2.94
CA GLN A 122 -0.49 14.49 -2.03
C GLN A 122 0.52 13.51 -1.43
N VAL A 123 1.79 13.58 -1.84
CA VAL A 123 2.86 12.83 -1.18
C VAL A 123 3.12 13.50 0.16
N VAL A 124 2.64 12.90 1.25
CA VAL A 124 2.84 13.42 2.60
C VAL A 124 4.29 13.17 3.02
N ASN A 125 5.18 14.08 2.62
CA ASN A 125 6.57 14.10 3.07
C ASN A 125 6.65 14.73 4.47
N ASN A 126 6.16 14.02 5.50
CA ASN A 126 6.34 14.43 6.90
C ASN A 126 7.75 14.09 7.41
N ILE A 127 8.79 14.31 6.61
CA ILE A 127 10.15 14.37 7.14
C ILE A 127 10.22 15.74 7.80
N PRO A 128 10.27 15.87 9.14
CA PRO A 128 10.65 17.14 9.74
C PRO A 128 12.01 17.43 9.13
N GLU A 129 12.15 18.55 8.41
CA GLU A 129 13.47 18.95 7.96
C GLU A 129 14.38 18.81 9.18
N PRO A 130 15.51 18.07 9.07
CA PRO A 130 16.46 18.10 10.16
C PRO A 130 16.74 19.60 10.39
N VAL A 131 16.98 19.98 11.63
CA VAL A 131 17.16 21.39 12.00
C VAL A 131 18.63 21.86 11.85
N PRO A 132 19.52 21.36 10.95
CA PRO A 132 20.88 21.86 10.94
C PRO A 132 20.97 23.25 10.31
N MET A 133 19.99 23.70 9.51
CA MET A 133 20.03 25.07 8.95
C MET A 133 19.80 26.15 10.02
N LEU A 134 18.97 25.89 11.05
CA LEU A 134 18.78 26.84 12.15
C LEU A 134 20.02 26.89 13.07
N LEU A 135 20.68 25.75 13.29
CA LEU A 135 21.90 25.64 14.11
C LEU A 135 23.13 26.28 13.43
N VAL A 136 23.26 26.16 12.11
CA VAL A 136 24.34 26.84 11.35
C VAL A 136 24.15 28.36 11.36
N GLY A 137 22.90 28.85 11.28
CA GLY A 137 22.59 30.28 11.38
C GLY A 137 22.95 30.90 12.73
N LEU A 138 22.69 30.19 13.84
CA LEU A 138 23.04 30.65 15.19
C LEU A 138 24.56 30.58 15.47
N GLY A 139 25.26 29.57 14.93
CA GLY A 139 26.70 29.42 15.07
C GLY A 139 27.51 30.55 14.42
N LEU A 140 27.07 31.01 13.24
CA LEU A 140 27.75 32.10 12.51
C LEU A 140 27.57 33.48 13.17
N LEU A 141 26.44 33.73 13.86
CA LEU A 141 26.23 34.97 14.62
C LEU A 141 27.22 35.09 15.80
N ASN A 142 27.50 33.99 16.51
CA ASN A 142 28.45 34.01 17.62
C ASN A 142 29.90 34.25 17.14
N CYS A 143 30.33 33.66 16.02
CA CYS A 143 31.68 33.92 15.49
C CYS A 143 31.91 35.38 15.07
N LEU A 144 30.87 36.09 14.62
CA LEU A 144 30.97 37.51 14.27
C LEU A 144 30.98 38.43 15.50
N LEU A 145 30.27 38.06 16.58
CA LEU A 145 30.23 38.84 17.82
C LEU A 145 31.52 38.73 18.66
N PHE A 146 32.21 37.58 18.65
CA PHE A 146 33.48 37.42 19.37
C PHE A 146 34.69 38.06 18.69
N ARG A 147 34.61 38.40 17.39
CA ARG A 147 35.71 39.07 16.68
C ARG A 147 35.85 40.56 17.01
N ARG A 148 34.84 41.18 17.64
CA ARG A 148 34.86 42.59 18.06
C ARG A 148 35.44 42.85 19.45
N ARG A 149 35.83 41.82 20.21
CA ARG A 149 36.28 41.96 21.61
C ARG A 149 37.79 41.84 21.86
N LYS A 150 38.62 41.79 20.81
CA LYS A 150 40.09 41.94 20.95
C LYS A 150 40.58 43.17 20.19
N SER A 151 40.33 44.34 20.76
CA SER A 151 41.05 45.57 20.47
C SER A 151 40.79 46.57 21.60
N GLN A 152 41.43 46.34 22.74
CA GLN A 152 41.93 47.37 23.66
C GLN A 152 43.20 46.82 24.30
#